data_AF-A0ABD2PKG4-F1
#
_entry.id   AF-A0ABD2PKG4-F1
#
_cell.length_a   1.000
_cell.length_b   1.000
_cell.length_c   1.000
_cell.angle_alpha   90.00
_cell.angle_beta   90.00
_cell.angle_gamma   90.00
#
_symmetry.space_group_name_H-M   'P 1'
#
loop_
_entity.id
_entity.type
_entity.pdbx_description
1 polymer ?
#
loop_
_entity_poly.entity_id
_entity_poly.type
_entity_poly.pdbx_seq_one_letter_code
_entity_poly.pdbx_strand_id
1 'polypeptide(L)'
;GLSFGYDSNASGVTVLILLSRIFGKLYSKPETRGNYNLVFLLSNGGKFNFLGSEKWLKANLKDSSNSALLDSIEQVICLEGLSQDFDSTLRMHLSRVPKEDSLSQHMLEALSSASKVHRLARDVQYVHKKVVLGKEWLAWEHERYSIHRLPALTLSSWPTSSQFKYRRSVLDLPTSVGAKTLAHNGLLIAEGLARLVYNRSDSEQPIVDAKWSTEEITEPILSLLVKCARSSNFLSVDSEKTLTDTGAKLSPGQKEAVELLRILHKQFQQNGSKQTKYLLFPWSDQTKPVDDFVESSNLDQLAPVLDVSFYSEQGPSTLTLYKLKSSVFDLFIGLCVMAYLSLIYFSSERFEDFASSVYARLKPSISSSGKMKSH
;
A
#
# COMPACT_ATOMS: atom_id res chain seq x y z
N GLY A 1 -8.79 -4.40 2.75
CA GLY A 1 -7.44 -4.88 2.42
C GLY A 1 -6.43 -4.32 3.40
N LEU A 2 -5.43 -5.11 3.81
CA LEU A 2 -4.50 -4.79 4.92
C LEU A 2 -3.16 -4.16 4.47
N SER A 3 -3.03 -3.74 3.21
CA SER A 3 -1.77 -3.19 2.70
C SER A 3 -1.58 -1.73 3.10
N PHE A 4 -0.57 -1.45 3.93
CA PHE A 4 -0.17 -0.10 4.31
C PHE A 4 0.88 0.47 3.35
N GLY A 5 1.88 -0.34 2.97
CA GLY A 5 2.88 0.02 1.97
C GLY A 5 3.86 1.09 2.47
N TYR A 6 4.56 0.81 3.57
CA TYR A 6 5.55 1.70 4.18
C TYR A 6 6.73 2.02 3.25
N ASP A 7 7.69 1.11 3.07
CA ASP A 7 8.85 1.41 2.22
C ASP A 7 8.48 1.29 0.73
N SER A 8 7.52 0.43 0.40
CA SER A 8 7.19 0.13 -0.98
C SER A 8 6.42 1.22 -1.72
N ASN A 9 5.87 2.22 -1.03
CA ASN A 9 5.14 3.33 -1.64
C ASN A 9 5.18 4.62 -0.79
N ALA A 10 4.86 4.53 0.52
CA ALA A 10 4.79 5.71 1.38
C ALA A 10 6.12 6.48 1.44
N SER A 11 7.26 5.78 1.44
CA SER A 11 8.60 6.40 1.38
C SER A 11 8.76 7.34 0.18
N GLY A 12 8.43 6.88 -1.03
CA GLY A 12 8.52 7.66 -2.26
C GLY A 12 7.58 8.86 -2.26
N VAL A 13 6.34 8.68 -1.79
CA VAL A 13 5.35 9.77 -1.68
C VAL A 13 5.79 10.83 -0.66
N THR A 14 6.35 10.41 0.49
CA THR A 14 6.90 11.34 1.48
C THR A 14 8.02 12.19 0.88
N VAL A 15 8.95 11.59 0.13
CA VAL A 15 10.01 12.35 -0.55
C VAL A 15 9.43 13.26 -1.62
N LEU A 16 8.42 12.82 -2.38
CA LEU A 16 7.74 13.66 -3.37
C LEU A 16 7.15 14.93 -2.73
N ILE A 17 6.46 14.79 -1.60
CA ILE A 17 5.90 15.93 -0.83
C ILE A 17 7.00 16.81 -0.26
N LEU A 18 8.10 16.22 0.22
CA LEU A 18 9.24 16.97 0.74
C LEU A 18 9.89 17.82 -0.36
N LEU A 19 10.14 17.23 -1.53
CA LEU A 19 10.69 17.93 -2.69
C LEU A 19 9.75 19.06 -3.11
N SER A 20 8.46 18.80 -3.20
CA SER A 20 7.47 19.81 -3.57
C SER A 20 7.49 21.00 -2.61
N ARG A 21 7.62 20.75 -1.30
CA ARG A 21 7.77 21.77 -0.26
C ARG A 21 9.07 22.57 -0.41
N ILE A 22 10.20 21.90 -0.62
CA ILE A 22 11.52 22.56 -0.77
C ILE A 22 11.53 23.45 -2.01
N PHE A 23 11.12 22.92 -3.16
CA PHE A 23 11.08 23.68 -4.41
C PHE A 23 9.99 24.75 -4.41
N GLY A 24 8.88 24.55 -3.70
CA GLY A 24 7.89 25.61 -3.48
C GLY A 24 8.47 26.81 -2.73
N LYS A 25 9.33 26.57 -1.73
CA LYS A 25 10.06 27.63 -1.03
C LYS A 25 11.11 28.29 -1.93
N LEU A 26 11.88 27.49 -2.67
CA LEU A 26 12.92 28.00 -3.56
C LEU A 26 12.34 28.83 -4.71
N TYR A 27 11.20 28.45 -5.30
CA TYR A 27 10.63 29.13 -6.46
C TYR A 27 9.66 30.28 -6.12
N SER A 28 9.48 30.55 -4.82
CA SER A 28 8.63 31.65 -4.34
C SER A 28 9.10 33.01 -4.87
N LYS A 29 10.41 33.21 -5.02
CA LYS A 29 10.97 34.42 -5.65
C LYS A 29 11.26 34.17 -7.14
N PRO A 30 11.01 35.18 -8.00
CA PRO A 30 11.30 35.04 -9.44
C PRO A 30 12.80 34.90 -9.73
N GLU A 31 13.66 35.52 -8.93
CA GLU A 31 15.12 35.49 -9.08
C GLU A 31 15.73 34.10 -8.82
N THR A 32 15.05 33.28 -8.01
CA THR A 32 15.51 31.96 -7.60
C THR A 32 14.85 30.85 -8.42
N ARG A 33 14.22 31.17 -9.55
CA ARG A 33 13.70 30.16 -10.48
C ARG A 33 14.84 29.59 -11.30
N GLY A 34 14.88 28.26 -11.42
CA GLY A 34 15.90 27.57 -12.21
C GLY A 34 15.56 27.48 -13.69
N ASN A 35 16.43 26.82 -14.44
CA ASN A 35 16.29 26.68 -15.90
C ASN A 35 15.21 25.68 -16.31
N TYR A 36 14.78 24.83 -15.38
CA TYR A 36 13.83 23.75 -15.63
C TYR A 36 12.51 24.01 -14.90
N ASN A 37 11.41 23.62 -15.54
CA ASN A 37 10.11 23.56 -14.89
C ASN A 37 9.92 22.19 -14.25
N LEU A 38 9.59 22.17 -12.96
CA LEU A 38 9.33 20.93 -12.22
C LEU A 38 7.83 20.64 -12.19
N VAL A 39 7.47 19.41 -12.59
CA VAL A 39 6.11 18.87 -12.54
C VAL A 39 6.11 17.68 -11.60
N PHE A 40 5.31 17.75 -10.53
CA PHE A 40 5.14 16.65 -9.60
C PHE A 40 3.86 15.88 -9.95
N LEU A 41 4.02 14.60 -10.26
CA LEU A 41 2.94 13.67 -10.63
C LEU A 41 2.83 12.58 -9.58
N LEU A 42 1.64 12.39 -9.03
CA LEU A 42 1.32 11.25 -8.18
C LEU A 42 0.40 10.30 -8.98
N SER A 43 0.93 9.14 -9.36
CA SER A 43 0.22 8.14 -10.15
C SER A 43 -0.46 7.10 -9.26
N ASN A 44 -1.71 6.75 -9.59
CA ASN A 44 -2.44 5.69 -8.90
C ASN A 44 -2.15 4.31 -9.54
N GLY A 45 -2.28 3.23 -8.78
CA GLY A 45 -2.16 1.88 -9.34
C GLY A 45 -0.73 1.46 -9.71
N GLY A 46 0.30 2.02 -9.05
CA GLY A 46 1.70 1.63 -9.24
C GLY A 46 1.94 0.12 -9.10
N LYS A 47 1.28 -0.54 -8.14
CA LYS A 47 1.43 -1.99 -7.91
C LYS A 47 0.70 -2.86 -8.94
N PHE A 48 -0.26 -2.29 -9.69
CA PHE A 48 -0.89 -2.93 -10.84
C PHE A 48 -0.10 -2.63 -12.11
N ASN A 49 1.20 -2.94 -12.07
CA ASN A 49 2.10 -2.74 -13.20
C ASN A 49 2.14 -1.30 -13.72
N PHE A 50 2.11 -0.32 -12.80
CA PHE A 50 2.16 1.12 -13.13
C PHE A 50 1.03 1.59 -14.04
N LEU A 51 -0.20 1.08 -13.80
CA LEU A 51 -1.36 1.37 -14.64
C LEU A 51 -1.70 2.86 -14.71
N GLY A 52 -1.55 3.62 -13.62
CA GLY A 52 -1.79 5.06 -13.63
C GLY A 52 -0.84 5.82 -14.54
N SER A 53 0.44 5.47 -14.51
CA SER A 53 1.47 6.05 -15.38
C SER A 53 1.24 5.69 -16.83
N GLU A 54 0.81 4.45 -17.11
CA GLU A 54 0.39 4.03 -18.45
C GLU A 54 -0.83 4.81 -18.95
N LYS A 55 -1.86 4.97 -18.11
CA LYS A 55 -3.06 5.76 -18.45
C LYS A 55 -2.72 7.22 -18.70
N TRP A 56 -1.86 7.80 -17.87
CA TRP A 56 -1.36 9.16 -18.04
C TRP A 56 -0.69 9.33 -19.40
N LEU A 57 0.23 8.44 -19.76
CA LEU A 57 0.90 8.48 -21.06
C LEU A 57 -0.09 8.34 -22.21
N LYS A 58 -1.01 7.37 -22.14
CA LYS A 58 -2.03 7.15 -23.17
C LYS A 58 -2.99 8.33 -23.34
N ALA A 59 -3.34 9.01 -22.25
CA ALA A 59 -4.20 10.19 -22.30
C ALA A 59 -3.47 11.34 -23.02
N ASN A 60 -2.23 11.64 -22.61
CA ASN A 60 -1.46 12.73 -23.20
C ASN A 60 -1.00 12.45 -24.64
N LEU A 61 -0.88 11.18 -25.04
CA LEU A 61 -0.59 10.80 -26.44
C LEU A 61 -1.79 10.94 -27.38
N LYS A 62 -3.02 10.83 -26.87
CA LYS A 62 -4.24 10.97 -27.68
C LYS A 62 -4.57 12.41 -28.01
N ASP A 63 -4.28 13.33 -27.10
CA ASP A 63 -4.54 14.75 -27.28
C ASP A 63 -3.37 15.41 -28.03
N SER A 64 -3.63 15.94 -29.22
CA SER A 64 -2.61 16.58 -30.08
C SER A 64 -1.87 17.73 -29.39
N SER A 65 -2.52 18.48 -28.50
CA SER A 65 -1.89 19.53 -27.68
C SER A 65 -0.96 18.98 -26.59
N ASN A 66 -1.29 17.82 -26.02
CA ASN A 66 -0.51 17.21 -24.94
C ASN A 66 0.66 16.37 -25.46
N SER A 67 0.66 16.00 -26.74
CA SER A 67 1.83 15.41 -27.40
C SER A 67 3.04 16.37 -27.36
N ALA A 68 2.83 17.67 -27.58
CA ALA A 68 3.90 18.67 -27.49
C ALA A 68 4.46 18.80 -26.07
N LEU A 69 3.62 18.57 -25.04
CA LEU A 69 4.08 18.52 -23.65
C LEU A 69 4.99 17.31 -23.45
N LEU A 70 4.62 16.12 -23.94
CA LEU A 70 5.46 14.93 -23.81
C LEU A 70 6.81 15.09 -24.51
N ASP A 71 6.83 15.73 -25.68
CA ASP A 71 8.07 16.02 -26.42
C ASP A 71 8.96 17.03 -25.68
N SER A 72 8.38 17.92 -24.86
CA SER A 72 9.13 18.88 -24.05
C SER A 72 9.73 18.28 -22.76
N ILE A 73 9.40 17.04 -22.40
CA ILE A 73 9.90 16.40 -21.18
C ILE A 73 11.35 15.96 -21.40
N GLU A 74 12.28 16.65 -20.74
CA GLU A 74 13.70 16.30 -20.79
C GLU A 74 14.08 15.11 -19.92
N GLN A 75 13.40 14.89 -18.78
CA GLN A 75 13.63 13.73 -17.92
C GLN A 75 12.46 13.47 -16.96
N VAL A 76 12.15 12.18 -16.76
CA VAL A 76 11.21 11.70 -15.74
C VAL A 76 11.96 11.01 -14.60
N ILE A 77 11.73 11.46 -13.37
CA ILE A 77 12.34 10.89 -12.16
C ILE A 77 11.25 10.19 -11.34
N CYS A 78 11.34 8.87 -11.21
CA CYS A 78 10.46 8.07 -10.37
C CYS A 78 11.13 7.79 -9.02
N LEU A 79 10.35 7.77 -7.94
CA LEU A 79 10.84 7.53 -6.58
C LEU A 79 10.20 6.26 -6.01
N GLU A 80 11.01 5.30 -5.55
CA GLU A 80 10.49 4.08 -4.92
C GLU A 80 11.49 3.54 -3.90
N GLY A 81 11.04 3.06 -2.73
CA GLY A 81 11.89 2.31 -1.80
C GLY A 81 13.08 3.11 -1.26
N LEU A 82 12.81 4.24 -0.58
CA LEU A 82 13.82 5.18 -0.10
C LEU A 82 14.03 5.15 1.43
N SER A 83 13.30 4.29 2.15
CA SER A 83 13.32 4.24 3.61
C SER A 83 14.23 3.14 4.14
N GLN A 84 14.32 1.98 3.47
CA GLN A 84 15.24 0.92 3.90
C GLN A 84 16.66 1.14 3.43
N ASP A 85 17.60 0.94 4.35
CA ASP A 85 19.02 0.95 4.07
C ASP A 85 19.54 -0.48 3.88
N PHE A 86 20.20 -0.74 2.75
CA PHE A 86 20.82 -2.03 2.45
C PHE A 86 22.34 -1.92 2.58
N ASP A 87 22.95 -1.13 1.68
CA ASP A 87 24.41 -0.98 1.59
C ASP A 87 24.82 0.50 1.68
N SER A 88 24.01 1.34 2.32
CA SER A 88 24.22 2.80 2.37
C SER A 88 24.35 3.46 1.00
N THR A 89 23.75 2.87 -0.03
CA THR A 89 23.87 3.32 -1.41
C THR A 89 22.52 3.79 -1.95
N LEU A 90 22.49 4.97 -2.54
CA LEU A 90 21.35 5.42 -3.36
C LEU A 90 21.60 4.98 -4.79
N ARG A 91 20.65 4.26 -5.37
CA ARG A 91 20.79 3.69 -6.72
C ARG A 91 19.85 4.36 -7.70
N MET A 92 20.41 4.71 -8.84
CA MET A 92 19.68 5.20 -10.00
C MET A 92 19.50 4.07 -11.01
N HIS A 93 18.28 3.57 -11.15
CA HIS A 93 17.94 2.55 -12.14
C HIS A 93 17.62 3.20 -13.49
N LEU A 94 18.32 2.77 -14.53
CA LEU A 94 18.23 3.32 -15.87
C LEU A 94 17.96 2.24 -16.92
N SER A 95 17.13 2.59 -17.91
CA SER A 95 16.86 1.74 -19.08
C SER A 95 17.93 1.79 -20.16
N ARG A 96 18.69 2.89 -20.19
CA ARG A 96 19.77 3.18 -21.13
C ARG A 96 21.00 3.60 -20.33
N VAL A 97 22.18 3.24 -20.82
CA VAL A 97 23.43 3.72 -20.24
C VAL A 97 23.46 5.25 -20.36
N PRO A 98 23.78 5.99 -19.28
CA PRO A 98 23.88 7.44 -19.34
C PRO A 98 25.00 7.82 -20.30
N LYS A 99 24.71 8.72 -21.23
CA LYS A 99 25.75 9.31 -22.10
C LYS A 99 26.43 10.44 -21.34
N GLU A 100 27.69 10.71 -21.64
CA GLU A 100 28.50 11.74 -20.95
C GLU A 100 27.81 13.11 -20.86
N ASP A 101 27.10 13.55 -21.90
CA ASP A 101 26.38 14.84 -21.94
C ASP A 101 24.86 14.70 -21.71
N SER A 102 24.41 13.57 -21.15
CA SER A 102 23.00 13.38 -20.85
C SER A 102 22.63 13.94 -19.49
N LEU A 103 21.41 14.46 -19.37
CA LEU A 103 20.86 14.95 -18.09
C LEU A 103 20.89 13.87 -16.99
N SER A 104 20.80 12.58 -17.36
CA SER A 104 20.99 11.46 -16.44
C SER A 104 22.40 11.35 -15.86
N GLN A 105 23.43 11.68 -16.65
CA GLN A 105 24.82 11.71 -16.19
C GLN A 105 25.04 12.91 -15.26
N HIS A 106 24.60 14.11 -15.67
CA HIS A 106 24.65 15.29 -14.81
C HIS A 106 23.92 15.07 -13.48
N MET A 107 22.81 14.33 -13.49
CA MET A 107 22.10 13.96 -12.27
C MET A 107 22.93 13.03 -11.37
N LEU A 108 23.62 12.04 -11.94
CA LEU A 108 24.49 11.13 -11.18
C LEU A 108 25.64 11.90 -10.50
N GLU A 109 26.26 12.82 -11.23
CA GLU A 109 27.31 13.70 -10.72
C GLU A 109 26.78 14.64 -9.65
N ALA A 110 25.63 15.26 -9.88
CA ALA A 110 24.99 16.16 -8.93
C ALA A 110 24.65 15.46 -7.60
N LEU A 111 24.16 14.21 -7.66
CA LEU A 111 23.91 13.38 -6.48
C LEU A 111 25.21 13.01 -5.77
N SER A 112 26.26 12.66 -6.51
CA SER A 112 27.57 12.34 -5.94
C SER A 112 28.20 13.54 -5.23
N SER A 113 28.09 14.73 -5.82
CA SER A 113 28.49 16.00 -5.20
C SER A 113 27.64 16.32 -3.98
N ALA A 114 26.33 16.10 -4.04
CA ALA A 114 25.42 16.31 -2.91
C ALA A 114 25.73 15.44 -1.71
N SER A 115 26.14 14.20 -1.93
CA SER A 115 26.59 13.31 -0.85
C SER A 115 27.82 13.87 -0.13
N LYS A 116 28.81 14.38 -0.89
CA LYS A 116 30.04 14.99 -0.34
C LYS A 116 29.75 16.27 0.44
N VAL A 117 28.92 17.16 -0.11
CA VAL A 117 28.64 18.47 0.50
C VAL A 117 27.90 18.32 1.82
N HIS A 118 26.91 17.43 1.90
CA HIS A 118 26.20 17.15 3.14
C HIS A 118 26.94 16.18 4.08
N ARG A 119 28.14 15.71 3.68
CA ARG A 119 28.93 14.70 4.41
C ARG A 119 28.10 13.47 4.79
N LEU A 120 27.20 13.09 3.90
CA LEU A 120 26.40 11.88 4.07
C LEU A 120 27.32 10.70 3.77
N ALA A 121 27.38 9.72 4.67
CA ALA A 121 28.10 8.46 4.43
C ALA A 121 27.30 7.56 3.45
N ARG A 122 26.90 8.13 2.31
CA ARG A 122 26.05 7.48 1.30
C ARG A 122 26.74 7.50 -0.05
N ASP A 123 26.89 6.34 -0.66
CA ASP A 123 27.43 6.23 -2.01
C ASP A 123 26.30 6.32 -3.05
N VAL A 124 26.62 6.83 -4.25
CA VAL A 124 25.64 6.97 -5.34
C VAL A 124 26.10 6.14 -6.53
N GLN A 125 25.27 5.18 -6.92
CA GLN A 125 25.57 4.27 -8.01
C GLN A 125 24.44 4.25 -9.03
N TYR A 126 24.73 3.92 -10.27
CA TYR A 126 23.70 3.64 -11.27
C TYR A 126 23.64 2.14 -11.59
N VAL A 127 22.43 1.65 -11.85
CA VAL A 127 22.16 0.28 -12.26
C VAL A 127 21.46 0.33 -13.60
N HIS A 128 22.14 -0.14 -14.64
CA HIS A 128 21.57 -0.22 -15.98
C HIS A 128 20.87 -1.57 -16.19
N LYS A 129 19.62 -1.53 -16.66
CA LYS A 129 18.88 -2.71 -17.10
C LYS A 129 18.14 -2.40 -18.39
N LYS A 130 18.50 -3.13 -19.46
CA LYS A 130 17.81 -3.01 -20.75
C LYS A 130 16.34 -3.40 -20.62
N VAL A 131 15.45 -2.52 -21.10
CA VAL A 131 14.01 -2.78 -21.16
C VAL A 131 13.73 -3.82 -22.25
N VAL A 132 13.00 -4.87 -21.87
CA VAL A 132 12.57 -5.93 -22.79
C VAL A 132 11.14 -5.63 -23.23
N LEU A 133 10.97 -5.35 -24.52
CA LEU A 133 9.67 -5.15 -25.14
C LEU A 133 8.88 -6.48 -25.08
N GLY A 134 7.62 -6.44 -24.64
CA GLY A 134 6.74 -7.61 -24.58
C GLY A 134 6.68 -8.34 -23.23
N LYS A 135 7.37 -7.86 -22.18
CA LYS A 135 7.11 -8.34 -20.82
C LYS A 135 5.79 -7.76 -20.31
N GLU A 136 4.92 -8.63 -19.82
CA GLU A 136 3.66 -8.22 -19.17
C GLU A 136 3.93 -7.41 -17.92
N TRP A 137 4.86 -7.83 -17.06
CA TRP A 137 5.16 -7.18 -15.80
C TRP A 137 6.50 -6.44 -15.84
N LEU A 138 6.45 -5.14 -15.59
CA LEU A 138 7.60 -4.27 -15.48
C LEU A 138 8.15 -4.26 -14.06
N ALA A 139 9.46 -4.12 -13.95
CA ALA A 139 10.15 -4.14 -12.67
C ALA A 139 10.18 -2.75 -12.01
N TRP A 140 10.17 -1.69 -12.81
CA TRP A 140 10.27 -0.30 -12.35
C TRP A 140 9.34 0.61 -13.16
N GLU A 141 8.91 1.71 -12.56
CA GLU A 141 8.00 2.64 -13.20
C GLU A 141 8.63 3.33 -14.42
N HIS A 142 9.93 3.65 -14.36
CA HIS A 142 10.65 4.28 -15.48
C HIS A 142 10.66 3.42 -16.76
N GLU A 143 10.46 2.10 -16.65
CA GLU A 143 10.37 1.21 -17.81
C GLU A 143 9.14 1.57 -18.68
N ARG A 144 8.02 2.03 -18.07
CA ARG A 144 6.82 2.51 -18.82
C ARG A 144 7.13 3.72 -19.68
N TYR A 145 7.76 4.73 -19.09
CA TYR A 145 8.14 5.95 -19.80
C TYR A 145 9.18 5.66 -20.90
N SER A 146 10.12 4.75 -20.61
CA SER A 146 11.16 4.34 -21.57
C SER A 146 10.59 3.65 -22.82
N ILE A 147 9.50 2.87 -22.69
CA ILE A 147 8.80 2.24 -23.82
C ILE A 147 8.24 3.32 -24.77
N HIS A 148 7.74 4.43 -24.21
CA HIS A 148 7.27 5.60 -24.95
C HIS A 148 8.39 6.58 -25.36
N ARG A 149 9.66 6.13 -25.32
CA ARG A 149 10.85 6.90 -25.70
C ARG A 149 11.14 8.13 -24.83
N LEU A 150 10.51 8.26 -23.67
CA LEU A 150 10.83 9.31 -22.72
C LEU A 150 12.08 8.94 -21.89
N PRO A 151 13.04 9.85 -21.71
CA PRO A 151 14.16 9.66 -20.80
C PRO A 151 13.66 9.57 -19.37
N ALA A 152 13.86 8.43 -18.72
CA ALA A 152 13.33 8.18 -17.39
C ALA A 152 14.29 7.35 -16.51
N LEU A 153 14.23 7.59 -15.20
CA LEU A 153 15.02 6.90 -14.19
C LEU A 153 14.21 6.62 -12.93
N THR A 154 14.61 5.62 -12.15
CA THR A 154 14.04 5.39 -10.81
C THR A 154 15.13 5.48 -9.75
N LEU A 155 14.92 6.34 -8.75
CA LEU A 155 15.76 6.41 -7.56
C LEU A 155 15.20 5.48 -6.49
N SER A 156 16.05 4.60 -5.99
CA SER A 156 15.71 3.69 -4.90
C SER A 156 16.94 3.31 -4.10
N SER A 157 16.74 2.91 -2.85
CA SER A 157 17.80 2.27 -2.04
C SER A 157 17.95 0.78 -2.35
N TRP A 158 17.02 0.19 -3.11
CA TRP A 158 17.04 -1.23 -3.43
C TRP A 158 18.06 -1.58 -4.54
N PRO A 159 18.90 -2.62 -4.35
CA PRO A 159 19.80 -3.11 -5.40
C PRO A 159 19.09 -3.59 -6.65
N THR A 160 17.95 -4.26 -6.48
CA THR A 160 17.16 -4.84 -7.56
C THR A 160 15.69 -4.86 -7.17
N SER A 161 14.81 -4.81 -8.16
CA SER A 161 13.35 -4.89 -8.02
C SER A 161 12.83 -6.01 -7.10
N SER A 162 13.57 -7.13 -6.98
CA SER A 162 13.20 -8.32 -6.20
C SER A 162 13.89 -8.41 -4.83
N GLN A 163 14.87 -7.55 -4.54
CA GLN A 163 15.63 -7.65 -3.29
C GLN A 163 14.74 -7.37 -2.08
N PHE A 164 13.84 -6.40 -2.20
CA PHE A 164 12.88 -6.09 -1.15
C PHE A 164 11.70 -7.07 -1.18
N LYS A 165 11.75 -8.07 -0.29
CA LYS A 165 10.74 -9.14 -0.18
C LYS A 165 9.33 -8.61 0.06
N TYR A 166 9.19 -7.49 0.76
CA TYR A 166 7.89 -6.94 1.14
C TYR A 166 7.32 -5.93 0.14
N ARG A 167 7.96 -5.73 -1.03
CA ARG A 167 7.56 -4.72 -2.04
C ARG A 167 6.09 -4.80 -2.48
N ARG A 168 5.49 -5.99 -2.44
CA ARG A 168 4.09 -6.27 -2.78
C ARG A 168 3.38 -7.06 -1.65
N SER A 169 3.85 -6.91 -0.42
CA SER A 169 3.34 -7.66 0.74
C SER A 169 2.56 -6.75 1.69
N VAL A 170 1.62 -7.34 2.42
CA VAL A 170 0.93 -6.73 3.56
C VAL A 170 1.89 -6.47 4.73
N LEU A 171 3.01 -7.21 4.78
CA LEU A 171 4.02 -7.13 5.83
C LEU A 171 5.00 -5.96 5.67
N ASP A 172 4.76 -5.05 4.72
CA ASP A 172 5.52 -3.79 4.58
C ASP A 172 5.10 -2.80 5.67
N LEU A 173 5.66 -3.02 6.86
CA LEU A 173 5.35 -2.34 8.11
C LEU A 173 6.39 -1.25 8.44
N PRO A 174 6.01 -0.24 9.25
CA PRO A 174 6.91 0.82 9.65
C PRO A 174 8.08 0.32 10.49
N THR A 175 9.26 0.85 10.19
CA THR A 175 10.51 0.60 10.93
C THR A 175 11.06 1.92 11.47
N SER A 176 11.58 1.93 12.70
CA SER A 176 12.12 3.15 13.34
C SER A 176 13.33 3.72 12.59
N VAL A 177 14.21 2.86 12.06
CA VAL A 177 15.39 3.27 11.28
C VAL A 177 15.01 3.89 9.93
N GLY A 178 13.79 3.61 9.45
CA GLY A 178 13.35 4.02 8.13
C GLY A 178 13.21 5.53 7.95
N ALA A 179 12.80 6.26 8.99
CA ALA A 179 12.53 7.70 8.92
C ALA A 179 13.81 8.54 8.76
N LYS A 180 14.86 8.18 9.52
CA LYS A 180 16.19 8.81 9.43
C LYS A 180 16.83 8.59 8.06
N THR A 181 16.81 7.37 7.55
CA THR A 181 17.31 7.04 6.20
C THR A 181 16.56 7.81 5.13
N LEU A 182 15.24 7.91 5.27
CA LEU A 182 14.39 8.67 4.36
C LEU A 182 14.71 10.16 4.36
N ALA A 183 14.99 10.75 5.52
CA ALA A 183 15.40 12.16 5.64
C ALA A 183 16.74 12.43 4.94
N HIS A 184 17.73 11.54 5.11
CA HIS A 184 19.01 11.66 4.41
C HIS A 184 18.86 11.49 2.90
N ASN A 185 18.09 10.50 2.46
CA ASN A 185 17.86 10.26 1.03
C ASN A 185 17.04 11.41 0.40
N GLY A 186 16.06 11.95 1.12
CA GLY A 186 15.29 13.12 0.70
C GLY A 186 16.16 14.36 0.54
N LEU A 187 17.08 14.61 1.48
CA LEU A 187 18.06 15.70 1.38
C LEU A 187 18.98 15.54 0.17
N LEU A 188 19.52 14.33 0.00
CA LEU A 188 20.41 13.99 -1.11
C LEU A 188 19.73 14.22 -2.47
N ILE A 189 18.49 13.78 -2.61
CA ILE A 189 17.70 13.95 -3.84
C ILE A 189 17.32 15.42 -4.06
N ALA A 190 16.91 16.13 -3.01
CA ALA A 190 16.54 17.55 -3.10
C ALA A 190 17.73 18.39 -3.56
N GLU A 191 18.89 18.15 -2.96
CA GLU A 191 20.11 18.87 -3.27
C GLU A 191 20.66 18.49 -4.66
N GLY A 192 20.65 17.20 -5.02
CA GLY A 192 21.05 16.75 -6.36
C GLY A 192 20.17 17.35 -7.45
N LEU A 193 18.85 17.39 -7.23
CA LEU A 193 17.92 18.04 -8.14
C LEU A 193 18.12 19.56 -8.19
N ALA A 194 18.39 20.21 -7.05
CA ALA A 194 18.66 21.65 -7.02
C ALA A 194 19.93 21.99 -7.83
N ARG A 195 21.01 21.21 -7.66
CA ARG A 195 22.23 21.38 -8.47
C ARG A 195 21.97 21.22 -9.96
N LEU A 196 21.17 20.23 -10.34
CA LEU A 196 20.80 20.01 -11.73
C LEU A 196 19.98 21.19 -12.29
N VAL A 197 18.99 21.67 -11.53
CA VAL A 197 18.07 22.71 -12.01
C VAL A 197 18.74 24.08 -12.12
N TYR A 198 19.67 24.39 -11.23
CA TYR A 198 20.47 25.63 -11.27
C TYR A 198 21.77 25.50 -12.06
N ASN A 199 22.05 24.34 -12.65
CA ASN A 199 23.28 24.03 -13.37
C ASN A 199 24.56 24.34 -12.56
N ARG A 200 24.60 23.86 -11.30
CA ARG A 200 25.70 24.06 -10.34
C ARG A 200 26.33 22.73 -9.91
N SER A 201 27.00 22.04 -10.82
CA SER A 201 27.69 20.76 -10.54
C SER A 201 28.86 20.90 -9.57
N ASP A 202 29.60 22.02 -9.65
CA ASP A 202 30.94 22.15 -9.06
C ASP A 202 30.97 22.97 -7.76
N SER A 203 29.82 23.41 -7.26
CA SER A 203 29.77 24.26 -6.07
C SER A 203 29.87 23.41 -4.79
N GLU A 204 30.90 23.68 -3.98
CA GLU A 204 31.09 23.07 -2.65
C GLU A 204 30.05 23.51 -1.61
N GLN A 205 29.27 24.54 -1.90
CA GLN A 205 28.24 25.04 -1.01
C GLN A 205 26.91 24.30 -1.22
N PRO A 206 26.19 23.96 -0.13
CA PRO A 206 24.85 23.39 -0.24
C PRO A 206 23.84 24.45 -0.71
N ILE A 207 22.95 24.09 -1.62
CA ILE A 207 21.82 24.94 -2.05
C ILE A 207 20.64 24.77 -1.09
N VAL A 208 20.37 23.53 -0.71
CA VAL A 208 19.33 23.11 0.22
C VAL A 208 19.93 23.02 1.62
N ASP A 209 19.30 23.69 2.59
CA ASP A 209 19.71 23.58 3.99
C ASP A 209 19.35 22.18 4.52
N ALA A 210 20.29 21.54 5.22
CA ALA A 210 20.08 20.25 5.87
C ALA A 210 18.87 20.27 6.83
N LYS A 211 18.55 21.43 7.42
CA LYS A 211 17.38 21.61 8.29
C LYS A 211 16.03 21.43 7.59
N TRP A 212 15.99 21.47 6.26
CA TRP A 212 14.74 21.33 5.51
C TRP A 212 14.31 19.87 5.35
N SER A 213 15.22 18.92 5.60
CA SER A 213 14.98 17.49 5.51
C SER A 213 15.46 16.78 6.78
N THR A 214 14.70 16.97 7.85
CA THR A 214 14.94 16.35 9.16
C THR A 214 13.97 15.20 9.40
N GLU A 215 14.35 14.23 10.22
CA GLU A 215 13.50 13.15 10.71
C GLU A 215 12.17 13.65 11.30
N GLU A 216 12.21 14.77 12.02
CA GLU A 216 11.04 15.45 12.59
C GLU A 216 9.99 15.86 11.54
N ILE A 217 10.40 16.08 10.28
CA ILE A 217 9.50 16.45 9.18
C ILE A 217 9.01 15.19 8.45
N THR A 218 9.91 14.22 8.22
CA THR A 218 9.59 13.03 7.43
C THR A 218 8.76 12.00 8.19
N GLU A 219 9.00 11.82 9.50
CA GLU A 219 8.31 10.85 10.33
C GLU A 219 6.80 11.13 10.46
N PRO A 220 6.32 12.37 10.71
CA PRO A 220 4.88 12.64 10.76
C PRO A 220 4.17 12.38 9.43
N ILE A 221 4.80 12.75 8.31
CA ILE A 221 4.24 12.52 6.96
C ILE A 221 4.16 11.02 6.69
N LEU A 222 5.23 10.29 7.00
CA LEU A 222 5.31 8.86 6.75
C LEU A 222 4.35 8.06 7.66
N SER A 223 4.28 8.41 8.95
CA SER A 223 3.36 7.78 9.90
C SER A 223 1.90 8.04 9.54
N LEU A 224 1.55 9.25 9.13
CA LEU A 224 0.23 9.60 8.60
C LEU A 224 -0.13 8.74 7.38
N LEU A 225 0.80 8.63 6.43
CA LEU A 225 0.64 7.86 5.20
C LEU A 225 0.47 6.34 5.44
N VAL A 226 0.87 5.85 6.61
CA VAL A 226 0.86 4.44 7.01
C VAL A 226 -0.20 4.15 8.09
N LYS A 227 -0.84 5.19 8.66
CA LYS A 227 -1.90 5.08 9.68
C LYS A 227 -3.14 4.34 9.19
N CYS A 228 -3.41 4.37 7.88
CA CYS A 228 -4.58 3.74 7.29
C CYS A 228 -4.20 2.86 6.09
N ALA A 229 -4.83 1.69 6.00
CA ALA A 229 -4.62 0.79 4.86
C ALA A 229 -5.22 1.40 3.57
N ARG A 230 -4.49 1.31 2.47
CA ARG A 230 -4.82 1.99 1.20
C ARG A 230 -5.68 1.16 0.24
N SER A 231 -6.49 0.23 0.75
CA SER A 231 -7.36 -0.56 -0.13
C SER A 231 -8.61 0.22 -0.52
N SER A 232 -9.00 0.11 -1.79
CA SER A 232 -10.21 0.69 -2.40
C SER A 232 -11.48 0.51 -1.55
N ASN A 233 -11.61 -0.62 -0.85
CA ASN A 233 -12.79 -0.96 -0.06
C ASN A 233 -12.97 -0.08 1.20
N PHE A 234 -11.94 0.67 1.60
CA PHE A 234 -12.03 1.65 2.69
C PHE A 234 -12.02 3.10 2.18
N LEU A 235 -12.12 3.29 0.86
CA LEU A 235 -12.07 4.59 0.18
C LEU A 235 -13.37 4.92 -0.56
N SER A 236 -14.44 4.12 -0.42
CA SER A 236 -15.74 4.43 -1.01
C SER A 236 -16.33 5.70 -0.36
N VAL A 237 -16.05 6.84 -1.00
CA VAL A 237 -16.82 8.08 -0.87
C VAL A 237 -18.15 7.94 -1.64
N ASP A 238 -18.30 6.93 -2.50
CA ASP A 238 -19.55 6.61 -3.19
C ASP A 238 -20.51 5.80 -2.30
N SER A 239 -21.03 6.48 -1.29
CA SER A 239 -22.22 6.07 -0.55
C SER A 239 -23.19 7.24 -0.34
N GLU A 240 -22.95 8.38 -0.99
CA GLU A 240 -23.71 9.61 -0.72
C GLU A 240 -25.05 9.71 -1.47
N LYS A 241 -25.46 8.67 -2.22
CA LYS A 241 -26.81 8.62 -2.82
C LYS A 241 -27.63 7.37 -2.49
N THR A 242 -27.13 6.47 -1.64
CA THR A 242 -27.90 5.27 -1.23
C THR A 242 -27.88 5.01 0.26
N LEU A 243 -27.46 5.97 1.09
CA LEU A 243 -27.43 5.79 2.54
C LEU A 243 -27.82 7.07 3.28
N THR A 244 -29.11 7.41 3.21
CA THR A 244 -29.77 8.15 4.30
C THR A 244 -29.95 7.29 5.56
N ASP A 245 -29.39 6.07 5.63
CA ASP A 245 -29.58 5.21 6.81
C ASP A 245 -28.45 4.25 7.21
N THR A 246 -27.24 4.30 6.63
CA THR A 246 -26.09 3.61 7.27
C THR A 246 -24.82 4.43 7.17
N GLY A 247 -24.33 4.87 8.33
CA GLY A 247 -23.17 5.72 8.45
C GLY A 247 -21.86 4.95 8.26
N ALA A 248 -21.31 4.95 7.05
CA ALA A 248 -19.92 4.63 6.82
C ALA A 248 -19.09 5.93 6.89
N LYS A 249 -18.55 6.23 8.07
CA LYS A 249 -17.64 7.36 8.29
C LYS A 249 -16.24 6.99 7.80
N LEU A 250 -15.64 7.82 6.93
CA LEU A 250 -14.19 7.76 6.69
C LEU A 250 -13.45 7.75 8.04
N SER A 251 -12.45 6.89 8.18
CA SER A 251 -11.67 6.84 9.41
C SER A 251 -10.97 8.20 9.65
N PRO A 252 -10.81 8.65 10.91
CA PRO A 252 -10.22 9.95 11.22
C PRO A 252 -8.86 10.18 10.54
N GLY A 253 -8.02 9.15 10.44
CA GLY A 253 -6.71 9.22 9.79
C GLY A 253 -6.77 9.41 8.27
N GLN A 254 -7.80 8.91 7.60
CA GLN A 254 -7.99 9.14 6.16
C GLN A 254 -8.43 10.59 5.88
N LYS A 255 -9.30 11.15 6.73
CA LYS A 255 -9.69 12.56 6.64
C LYS A 255 -8.50 13.48 6.87
N GLU A 256 -7.65 13.16 7.85
CA GLU A 256 -6.40 13.90 8.13
C GLU A 256 -5.43 13.84 6.94
N ALA A 257 -5.25 12.66 6.32
CA ALA A 257 -4.35 12.52 5.16
C ALA A 257 -4.86 13.25 3.91
N VAL A 258 -6.16 13.15 3.63
CA VAL A 258 -6.80 13.88 2.52
C VAL A 258 -6.75 15.38 2.78
N GLU A 259 -7.03 15.83 4.01
CA GLU A 259 -6.98 17.25 4.35
C GLU A 259 -5.55 17.78 4.34
N LEU A 260 -4.53 17.01 4.74
CA LEU A 260 -3.13 17.41 4.59
C LEU A 260 -2.72 17.50 3.13
N LEU A 261 -3.12 16.54 2.28
CA LEU A 261 -2.92 16.66 0.84
C LEU A 261 -3.64 17.89 0.26
N ARG A 262 -4.84 18.21 0.75
CA ARG A 262 -5.63 19.38 0.36
C ARG A 262 -5.02 20.69 0.85
N ILE A 263 -4.49 20.74 2.08
CA ILE A 263 -3.80 21.89 2.67
C ILE A 263 -2.48 22.11 1.94
N LEU A 264 -1.71 21.05 1.70
CA LEU A 264 -0.51 21.11 0.87
C LEU A 264 -0.88 21.65 -0.51
N HIS A 265 -1.89 21.07 -1.17
CA HIS A 265 -2.39 21.54 -2.46
C HIS A 265 -2.80 23.01 -2.45
N LYS A 266 -3.53 23.47 -1.43
CA LYS A 266 -3.94 24.88 -1.26
C LYS A 266 -2.74 25.81 -1.01
N GLN A 267 -1.80 25.43 -0.13
CA GLN A 267 -0.57 26.18 0.11
C GLN A 267 0.30 26.28 -1.15
N PHE A 268 0.27 25.25 -2.00
CA PHE A 268 0.99 25.25 -3.27
C PHE A 268 0.28 26.07 -4.35
N GLN A 269 -1.05 26.07 -4.43
CA GLN A 269 -1.79 26.93 -5.36
C GLN A 269 -1.63 28.42 -5.01
N GLN A 270 -1.62 28.78 -3.72
CA GLN A 270 -1.43 30.16 -3.29
C GLN A 270 -0.01 30.69 -3.52
N ASN A 271 1.00 29.81 -3.53
CA ASN A 271 2.40 30.15 -3.82
C ASN A 271 2.82 29.85 -5.28
N GLY A 272 1.90 29.36 -6.11
CA GLY A 272 2.17 28.87 -7.45
C GLY A 272 2.27 29.99 -8.48
N SER A 273 3.50 30.32 -8.87
CA SER A 273 3.76 30.88 -10.19
C SER A 273 3.26 29.93 -11.28
N LYS A 274 2.84 30.44 -12.44
CA LYS A 274 2.37 29.70 -13.64
C LYS A 274 3.29 28.55 -14.14
N GLN A 275 4.47 28.35 -13.56
CA GLN A 275 5.53 27.43 -13.99
C GLN A 275 5.58 26.09 -13.21
N THR A 276 5.02 25.98 -12.01
CA THR A 276 4.91 24.71 -11.28
C THR A 276 3.49 24.16 -11.40
N LYS A 277 3.27 23.24 -12.34
CA LYS A 277 1.99 22.55 -12.51
C LYS A 277 2.02 21.21 -11.79
N TYR A 278 1.08 20.97 -10.89
CA TYR A 278 0.83 19.65 -10.32
C TYR A 278 -0.26 18.98 -11.14
N LEU A 279 0.04 17.80 -11.68
CA LEU A 279 -0.97 16.96 -12.30
C LEU A 279 -1.32 15.85 -11.30
N LEU A 280 -2.22 16.16 -10.37
CA LEU A 280 -2.88 15.15 -9.55
C LEU A 280 -4.05 14.60 -10.38
N PHE A 281 -3.91 13.40 -10.93
CA PHE A 281 -5.03 12.75 -11.63
C PHE A 281 -6.08 12.31 -10.60
N PRO A 282 -7.36 12.60 -10.84
CA PRO A 282 -8.16 13.29 -9.85
C PRO A 282 -8.72 12.36 -8.77
N TRP A 283 -8.72 12.89 -7.56
CA TRP A 283 -9.85 12.80 -6.65
C TRP A 283 -10.89 13.81 -7.17
N SER A 284 -12.04 13.33 -7.62
CA SER A 284 -13.14 14.17 -8.10
C SER A 284 -13.83 14.83 -6.90
N ASP A 285 -13.82 16.16 -6.83
CA ASP A 285 -14.82 16.91 -6.05
C ASP A 285 -15.47 17.91 -7.01
N GLN A 286 -16.72 17.62 -7.37
CA GLN A 286 -17.54 18.45 -8.23
C GLN A 286 -18.06 19.65 -7.44
N THR A 287 -17.40 20.80 -7.56
CA THR A 287 -18.03 22.14 -7.41
C THR A 287 -17.09 23.21 -7.99
N LYS A 288 -17.29 23.56 -9.27
CA LYS A 288 -16.64 24.70 -9.97
C LYS A 288 -17.04 26.06 -9.34
N PRO A 289 -16.42 27.23 -9.68
CA PRO A 289 -15.47 27.54 -10.78
C PRO A 289 -14.24 28.41 -10.41
N VAL A 290 -13.12 28.30 -11.14
CA VAL A 290 -12.24 29.42 -11.59
C VAL A 290 -11.48 28.95 -12.86
N ASP A 291 -11.46 29.84 -13.85
CA ASP A 291 -11.18 29.60 -15.28
C ASP A 291 -9.76 29.12 -15.65
N ASP A 292 -9.69 28.49 -16.82
CA ASP A 292 -8.53 27.88 -17.51
C ASP A 292 -8.05 26.50 -17.02
N PHE A 293 -8.98 25.55 -16.98
CA PHE A 293 -8.67 24.13 -17.22
C PHE A 293 -9.60 23.58 -18.29
N VAL A 294 -9.00 23.06 -19.38
CA VAL A 294 -9.71 22.31 -20.42
C VAL A 294 -10.25 21.03 -19.77
N GLU A 295 -11.56 20.99 -19.62
CA GLU A 295 -12.33 19.81 -19.24
C GLU A 295 -12.10 18.69 -20.26
N SER A 296 -11.41 17.63 -19.85
CA SER A 296 -11.74 16.29 -20.36
C SER A 296 -13.04 15.86 -19.66
N SER A 297 -14.14 16.38 -20.17
CA SER A 297 -15.48 15.97 -19.82
C SER A 297 -15.67 14.49 -20.18
N ASN A 298 -16.39 13.79 -19.29
CA ASN A 298 -16.86 12.39 -19.38
C ASN A 298 -15.91 11.31 -18.81
N LEU A 299 -15.66 11.38 -17.50
CA LEU A 299 -15.11 10.26 -16.73
C LEU A 299 -16.08 9.06 -16.64
N ASP A 300 -17.39 9.27 -16.86
CA ASP A 300 -18.41 8.21 -16.85
C ASP A 300 -18.41 7.33 -18.12
N GLN A 301 -17.74 7.76 -19.20
CA GLN A 301 -17.57 6.94 -20.41
C GLN A 301 -16.24 6.15 -20.43
N LEU A 302 -15.40 6.28 -19.40
CA LEU A 302 -14.10 5.61 -19.28
C LEU A 302 -14.12 4.34 -18.41
N ALA A 303 -15.32 3.92 -17.98
CA ALA A 303 -15.55 2.68 -17.24
C ALA A 303 -15.13 1.36 -17.95
N PRO A 304 -14.95 1.23 -19.29
CA PRO A 304 -14.63 -0.07 -19.85
C PRO A 304 -13.12 -0.41 -19.88
N VAL A 305 -12.23 0.38 -19.24
CA VAL A 305 -10.75 0.22 -19.40
C VAL A 305 -10.00 0.04 -18.08
N LEU A 306 -10.63 -0.53 -17.06
CA LEU A 306 -9.92 -1.22 -15.98
C LEU A 306 -10.09 -2.71 -16.23
N ASP A 307 -9.10 -3.34 -16.86
CA ASP A 307 -8.96 -4.80 -16.91
C ASP A 307 -8.48 -5.36 -15.54
N VAL A 308 -8.74 -4.61 -14.48
CA VAL A 308 -8.36 -4.91 -13.11
C VAL A 308 -9.58 -4.64 -12.25
N SER A 309 -10.31 -5.70 -11.95
CA SER A 309 -11.36 -5.69 -10.93
C SER A 309 -10.69 -5.65 -9.56
N PHE A 310 -10.96 -4.60 -8.78
CA PHE A 310 -10.61 -4.60 -7.37
C PHE A 310 -11.41 -5.67 -6.63
N TYR A 311 -10.94 -6.08 -5.46
CA TYR A 311 -11.68 -6.99 -4.58
C TYR A 311 -13.04 -6.39 -4.22
N SER A 312 -14.09 -6.68 -4.98
CA SER A 312 -15.46 -6.40 -4.58
C SER A 312 -15.82 -7.35 -3.46
N GLU A 313 -16.34 -6.85 -2.34
CA GLU A 313 -16.83 -7.71 -1.26
C GLU A 313 -17.90 -8.67 -1.79
N GLN A 314 -17.53 -9.94 -1.99
CA GLN A 314 -18.51 -11.01 -2.10
C GLN A 314 -18.98 -11.37 -0.69
N GLY A 315 -19.89 -10.54 -0.15
CA GLY A 315 -20.62 -10.79 1.09
C GLY A 315 -19.77 -10.89 2.37
N PRO A 316 -20.42 -10.89 3.55
CA PRO A 316 -19.75 -11.12 4.82
C PRO A 316 -19.13 -12.53 4.82
N SER A 317 -17.81 -12.60 4.78
CA SER A 317 -17.06 -13.84 4.95
C SER A 317 -17.15 -14.28 6.42
N THR A 318 -18.20 -15.02 6.78
CA THR A 318 -18.36 -15.51 8.16
C THR A 318 -17.35 -16.65 8.41
N LEU A 319 -16.37 -16.42 9.29
CA LEU A 319 -15.51 -17.48 9.81
C LEU A 319 -16.33 -18.39 10.73
N THR A 320 -16.90 -19.46 10.20
CA THR A 320 -17.61 -20.47 11.00
C THR A 320 -16.59 -21.43 11.61
N LEU A 321 -16.34 -21.28 12.91
CA LEU A 321 -15.49 -22.22 13.66
C LEU A 321 -16.33 -23.45 14.05
N TYR A 322 -16.20 -24.53 13.29
CA TYR A 322 -16.81 -25.80 13.66
C TYR A 322 -15.99 -26.46 14.76
N LYS A 323 -16.60 -26.62 15.94
CA LYS A 323 -16.01 -27.44 17.00
C LYS A 323 -16.05 -28.90 16.55
N LEU A 324 -14.90 -29.48 16.24
CA LEU A 324 -14.79 -30.90 15.91
C LEU A 324 -15.30 -31.74 17.07
N LYS A 325 -16.05 -32.81 16.76
CA LYS A 325 -16.58 -33.75 17.74
C LYS A 325 -15.41 -34.38 18.51
N SER A 326 -15.41 -34.20 19.83
CA SER A 326 -14.34 -34.70 20.69
C SER A 326 -14.39 -36.23 20.78
N SER A 327 -13.25 -36.92 20.66
CA SER A 327 -13.14 -38.37 20.90
C SER A 327 -13.58 -38.80 22.31
N VAL A 328 -13.66 -37.84 23.25
CA VAL A 328 -14.22 -38.04 24.59
C VAL A 328 -15.71 -38.41 24.53
N PHE A 329 -16.44 -37.94 23.52
CA PHE A 329 -17.85 -38.29 23.33
C PHE A 329 -18.04 -39.76 22.99
N ASP A 330 -17.17 -40.34 22.14
CA ASP A 330 -17.26 -41.75 21.77
C ASP A 330 -16.85 -42.66 22.95
N LEU A 331 -15.88 -42.24 23.78
CA LEU A 331 -15.55 -42.91 25.04
C LEU A 331 -16.72 -42.87 26.04
N PHE A 332 -17.40 -41.72 26.14
CA PHE A 332 -18.59 -41.58 26.98
C PHE A 332 -19.72 -42.52 26.54
N ILE A 333 -19.99 -42.60 25.22
CA ILE A 333 -20.95 -43.56 24.69
C ILE A 333 -20.53 -44.99 25.01
N GLY A 334 -19.24 -45.33 24.84
CA GLY A 334 -18.72 -46.65 25.19
C GLY A 334 -18.96 -47.02 26.65
N LEU A 335 -18.70 -46.08 27.58
CA LEU A 335 -18.99 -46.27 29.00
C LEU A 335 -20.48 -46.43 29.30
N CYS A 336 -21.34 -45.64 28.64
CA CYS A 336 -22.79 -45.76 28.79
C CYS A 336 -23.30 -47.13 28.31
N VAL A 337 -22.80 -47.63 27.18
CA VAL A 337 -23.16 -48.96 26.66
C VAL A 337 -22.70 -50.07 27.60
N MET A 338 -21.48 -49.98 28.12
CA MET A 338 -20.94 -50.95 29.09
C MET A 338 -21.75 -50.97 30.39
N ALA A 339 -22.11 -49.81 30.93
CA ALA A 339 -22.95 -49.70 32.11
C ALA A 339 -24.36 -50.28 31.87
N TYR A 340 -24.95 -50.02 30.70
CA TYR A 340 -26.26 -50.53 30.33
C TYR A 340 -26.29 -52.07 30.25
N LEU A 341 -25.33 -52.66 29.55
CA LEU A 341 -25.23 -54.13 29.44
C LEU A 341 -24.95 -54.78 30.80
N SER A 342 -24.12 -54.13 31.64
CA SER A 342 -23.84 -54.61 33.00
C SER A 342 -25.10 -54.63 33.85
N LEU A 343 -25.94 -53.58 33.77
CA LEU A 343 -27.18 -53.51 34.52
C LEU A 343 -28.17 -54.61 34.09
N ILE A 344 -28.29 -54.87 32.79
CA ILE A 344 -29.13 -55.97 32.27
C ILE A 344 -28.63 -57.33 32.75
N TYR A 345 -27.31 -57.56 32.69
CA TYR A 345 -26.70 -58.80 33.16
C TYR A 345 -27.00 -59.04 34.65
N PHE A 346 -26.73 -58.05 35.50
CA PHE A 346 -27.02 -58.13 36.94
C PHE A 346 -28.52 -58.27 37.24
N SER A 347 -29.39 -57.58 36.50
CA SER A 347 -30.84 -57.75 36.65
C SER A 347 -31.30 -59.16 36.28
N SER A 348 -30.65 -59.80 35.30
CA SER A 348 -30.96 -61.17 34.88
C SER A 348 -30.44 -62.20 35.88
N GLU A 349 -29.23 -62.02 36.41
CA GLU A 349 -28.66 -62.91 37.43
C GLU A 349 -29.44 -62.82 38.76
N ARG A 350 -29.79 -61.59 39.18
CA ARG A 350 -30.64 -61.36 40.36
C ARG A 350 -32.10 -61.75 40.13
N PHE A 351 -32.52 -62.06 38.91
CA PHE A 351 -33.89 -62.49 38.62
C PHE A 351 -34.18 -63.86 39.24
N GLU A 352 -33.21 -64.78 39.27
CA GLU A 352 -33.38 -66.09 39.93
C GLU A 352 -33.45 -65.94 41.46
N ASP A 353 -32.64 -65.07 42.05
CA ASP A 353 -32.69 -64.73 43.48
C ASP A 353 -33.98 -64.00 43.86
N PHE A 354 -34.46 -63.12 43.00
CA PHE A 354 -35.72 -62.41 43.17
C PHE A 354 -36.91 -63.36 43.03
N ALA A 355 -36.92 -64.21 42.00
CA ALA A 355 -37.97 -65.21 41.77
C ALA A 355 -38.03 -66.21 42.93
N SER A 356 -36.89 -66.68 43.43
CA SER A 356 -36.83 -67.57 44.59
C SER A 356 -37.23 -66.87 45.90
N SER A 357 -36.85 -65.60 46.12
CA SER A 357 -37.31 -64.80 47.27
C SER A 357 -38.82 -64.52 47.23
N VAL A 358 -39.38 -64.27 46.05
CA VAL A 358 -40.83 -64.09 45.85
C VAL A 358 -41.57 -65.42 46.08
N TYR A 359 -41.05 -66.54 45.54
CA TYR A 359 -41.58 -67.87 45.81
C TYR A 359 -41.53 -68.24 47.30
N ALA A 360 -40.42 -67.93 47.99
CA ALA A 360 -40.25 -68.18 49.41
C ALA A 360 -41.20 -67.33 50.27
N ARG A 361 -41.50 -66.09 49.88
CA ARG A 361 -42.49 -65.23 50.55
C ARG A 361 -43.94 -65.62 50.27
N LEU A 362 -44.23 -66.29 49.15
CA LEU A 362 -45.58 -66.77 48.80
C LEU A 362 -45.93 -68.14 49.43
N LYS A 363 -44.92 -68.97 49.75
CA LYS A 363 -45.11 -70.33 50.31
C LYS A 363 -45.81 -70.41 51.68
N PRO A 364 -45.77 -69.42 52.60
CA PRO A 364 -46.52 -69.52 53.86
C PRO A 364 -48.03 -69.31 53.69
N SER A 365 -48.51 -68.81 52.55
CA SER A 365 -49.93 -68.44 52.37
C SER A 365 -50.83 -69.57 51.84
N ILE A 366 -50.28 -70.69 51.35
CA ILE A 366 -51.05 -71.74 50.66
C ILE A 366 -51.27 -72.99 51.55
N SER A 367 -50.62 -73.08 52.70
CA SER A 367 -50.70 -74.25 53.60
C SER A 367 -51.97 -74.30 54.48
N SER A 368 -52.82 -73.27 54.53
CA SER A 368 -53.93 -73.20 55.49
C SER A 368 -55.34 -73.54 54.95
N SER A 369 -55.51 -73.92 53.67
CA SER A 369 -56.85 -74.18 53.13
C SER A 369 -56.91 -75.49 52.33
N GLY A 370 -57.35 -76.57 52.97
CA GLY A 370 -57.51 -77.86 52.28
C GLY A 370 -57.91 -79.06 53.14
N LYS A 371 -58.96 -78.96 53.96
CA LYS A 371 -59.70 -80.14 54.46
C LYS A 371 -61.21 -79.88 54.48
N MET A 372 -61.93 -80.40 53.48
CA MET A 372 -63.38 -80.65 53.50
C MET A 372 -63.67 -81.82 52.54
N LYS A 373 -63.76 -83.05 53.07
CA LYS A 373 -64.97 -83.89 53.27
C LYS A 373 -65.72 -84.26 51.98
N SER A 374 -65.62 -85.53 51.57
CA SER A 374 -66.55 -86.20 50.66
C SER A 374 -67.58 -87.02 51.45
N HIS A 375 -68.83 -86.97 50.98
CA HIS A 375 -69.93 -87.85 51.37
C HIS A 375 -69.71 -89.28 50.91
#